data_AF-A0A7Y6IAE5-F1
#
_entry.id   AF-A0A7Y6IAE5-F1
#
_cell.length_a   1.000
_cell.length_b   1.000
_cell.length_c   1.000
_cell.angle_alpha   90.00
_cell.angle_beta   90.00
_cell.angle_gamma   90.00
#
_symmetry.space_group_name_H-M   'P 1'
#
loop_
_entity.id
_entity.type
_entity.pdbx_description
1 polymer ?
#
loop_
_entity_poly.entity_id
_entity_poly.type
_entity_poly.pdbx_seq_one_letter_code
_entity_poly.pdbx_strand_id
1 'polypeptide(L)' 'MAGPFALIVITLRYLFACYVRPFGRCRKCKGERRIRNRIGRGSRYCRRCDGTGLRLRWGRHFLNYARRIHRDGTR' A
#
# COMPACT_ATOMS: atom_id res chain seq x y z
N MET A 1 26.76 -8.33 26.04
CA MET A 1 25.32 -8.66 26.22
C MET A 1 24.50 -7.76 25.29
N ALA A 2 24.23 -8.19 24.06
CA ALA A 2 23.28 -7.51 23.19
C ALA A 2 21.87 -7.89 23.66
N GLY A 3 21.33 -7.13 24.60
CA GLY A 3 20.04 -7.41 25.23
C GLY A 3 18.85 -7.27 24.25
N PRO A 4 17.63 -7.64 24.69
CA PRO A 4 16.40 -7.64 23.88
C PRO A 4 16.10 -6.27 23.22
N PHE A 5 16.70 -5.20 23.73
CA PHE A 5 16.66 -3.85 23.18
C PHE A 5 17.06 -3.79 21.70
N ALA A 6 18.10 -4.52 21.28
CA ALA A 6 18.54 -4.54 19.89
C ALA A 6 17.46 -5.13 18.96
N LEU A 7 16.76 -6.18 19.42
CA LEU A 7 15.66 -6.80 18.68
C LEU A 7 14.47 -5.85 18.55
N ILE A 8 14.14 -5.14 19.62
CA ILE A 8 13.05 -4.13 19.63
C ILE A 8 13.35 -3.01 18.63
N VAL A 9 14.58 -2.49 18.62
CA VAL A 9 14.97 -1.42 17.67
C VAL A 9 14.89 -1.91 16.22
N ILE A 10 15.35 -3.12 15.93
CA ILE A 10 15.28 -3.70 14.58
C ILE A 10 13.82 -3.92 14.15
N THR A 11 12.97 -4.47 15.02
CA THR A 11 11.55 -4.68 14.72
C THR A 11 10.82 -3.35 14.49
N LEU A 12 11.03 -2.36 15.35
CA LEU A 12 10.44 -1.03 15.17
C LEU A 12 10.92 -0.37 13.88
N ARG A 13 12.20 -0.47 13.53
CA ARG A 13 12.72 0.04 12.25
C ARG A 13 12.07 -0.66 11.05
N TYR A 14 11.87 -1.97 11.12
CA TYR A 14 11.23 -2.73 10.05
C TYR A 14 9.75 -2.33 9.88
N LEU A 15 9.02 -2.18 10.99
CA LEU A 15 7.64 -1.70 10.99
C LEU A 15 7.55 -0.26 10.46
N PHE A 16 8.46 0.61 10.87
CA PHE A 16 8.54 1.99 10.39
C PHE A 16 8.86 2.06 8.90
N ALA A 17 9.81 1.26 8.39
CA ALA A 17 10.11 1.19 6.97
C ALA A 17 8.92 0.65 6.15
N CYS A 18 8.18 -0.33 6.68
CA CYS A 18 6.91 -0.79 6.12
C CYS A 18 5.84 0.32 6.10
N TYR A 19 5.86 1.21 7.08
CA TYR A 19 4.94 2.34 7.21
C TYR A 19 5.29 3.51 6.29
N VAL A 20 6.56 3.91 6.19
CA VAL A 20 7.05 5.07 5.43
C VAL A 20 7.03 4.86 3.92
N ARG A 21 7.22 3.63 3.43
CA ARG A 21 7.06 3.30 2.00
C ARG A 21 5.81 2.45 1.78
N PRO A 22 4.60 3.03 1.95
CA PRO A 22 3.35 2.28 1.84
C PRO A 22 2.89 2.11 0.38
N PHE A 23 3.53 2.76 -0.59
CA PHE A 23 3.20 2.62 -2.01
C PHE A 23 4.27 1.85 -2.75
N GLY A 24 3.91 0.67 -3.22
CA GLY A 24 4.63 0.05 -4.33
C GLY A 24 4.09 0.57 -5.66
N ARG A 25 4.85 0.43 -6.75
CA ARG A 25 4.27 0.57 -8.09
C ARG A 25 3.30 -0.58 -8.34
N CYS A 26 2.15 -0.29 -8.93
CA CYS A 26 1.24 -1.36 -9.33
C CYS A 26 1.94 -2.27 -10.35
N ARG A 27 2.06 -3.57 -10.09
CA ARG A 27 2.75 -4.51 -10.99
C ARG A 27 2.13 -4.60 -12.39
N LYS A 28 0.83 -4.29 -12.51
CA LYS A 28 0.07 -4.45 -13.75
C LYS A 28 0.21 -3.25 -14.70
N CYS A 29 0.20 -2.03 -14.17
CA CYS A 29 0.41 -0.81 -14.97
C CYS A 29 1.79 -0.18 -14.77
N LYS A 30 2.66 -0.79 -13.97
CA LYS A 30 4.01 -0.30 -13.61
C LYS A 30 4.08 1.13 -13.07
N GLY A 31 2.95 1.73 -12.69
CA GLY A 31 2.85 3.13 -12.25
C GLY A 31 2.11 4.05 -13.22
N GLU A 32 1.78 3.60 -14.44
CA GLU A 32 1.17 4.42 -15.50
C GLU A 32 -0.30 4.72 -15.29
N ARG A 33 -0.94 4.15 -14.26
CA ARG A 33 -2.38 4.32 -13.90
C ARG A 33 -3.37 3.79 -14.94
N ARG A 34 -2.96 3.68 -16.20
CA ARG A 34 -3.72 3.18 -17.34
C ARG A 34 -3.01 1.97 -17.94
N ILE A 35 -3.78 1.10 -18.58
CA ILE A 35 -3.31 -0.05 -19.33
C ILE A 35 -3.79 0.15 -20.76
N ARG A 36 -2.90 0.03 -21.74
CA ARG A 36 -3.30 0.03 -23.16
C ARG A 36 -4.14 -1.21 -23.43
N ASN A 37 -5.26 -1.03 -24.11
CA ASN A 37 -6.07 -2.16 -24.55
C ASN A 37 -5.26 -2.97 -25.57
N ARG A 38 -5.25 -4.30 -25.39
CA ARG A 38 -4.57 -5.22 -26.31
C ARG A 38 -5.35 -5.36 -27.64
N ILE A 39 -6.65 -5.12 -27.60
CA ILE A 39 -7.56 -5.20 -28.75
C ILE A 39 -8.28 -3.86 -28.85
N GLY A 40 -8.13 -3.16 -29.99
CA GLY A 40 -8.70 -1.84 -30.26
C GLY A 40 -7.81 -0.64 -29.90
N ARG A 41 -8.30 0.57 -30.20
CA ARG A 41 -7.66 1.84 -29.84
C ARG A 41 -8.23 2.33 -28.50
N GLY A 42 -7.41 2.38 -27.44
CA GLY A 42 -7.82 2.95 -26.16
C GLY A 42 -6.91 2.62 -24.99
N SER A 43 -6.95 3.48 -23.96
CA SER A 43 -6.33 3.24 -22.66
C SER A 43 -7.41 3.09 -21.60
N ARG A 44 -7.44 1.98 -20.87
CA ARG A 44 -8.35 1.79 -19.74
C ARG A 44 -7.65 2.09 -18.43
N TYR A 45 -8.39 2.59 -17.44
CA TYR A 45 -7.85 2.67 -16.08
C TYR A 45 -7.47 1.27 -15.56
N CYS A 46 -6.36 1.20 -14.86
CA CYS A 46 -5.94 -0.04 -14.23
C CYS A 46 -6.90 -0.39 -13.10
N ARG A 47 -7.81 -1.35 -13.35
CA ARG A 47 -8.75 -1.90 -12.34
C ARG A 47 -8.08 -2.46 -11.10
N ARG A 48 -6.78 -2.79 -11.16
CA ARG A 48 -6.08 -3.39 -10.02
C ARG A 48 -5.62 -2.36 -8.99
N CYS A 49 -5.52 -1.10 -9.38
CA CYS A 49 -5.16 0.01 -8.50
C CYS A 49 -6.19 1.14 -8.58
N ASP A 50 -7.35 0.92 -9.18
CA ASP A 50 -8.38 1.94 -9.49
C ASP A 50 -7.79 3.27 -9.99
N GLY A 51 -6.89 3.20 -10.98
CA GLY A 51 -6.30 4.40 -11.57
C GLY A 51 -5.31 5.18 -10.68
N THR A 52 -4.99 4.72 -9.47
CA THR A 52 -3.97 5.39 -8.62
C THR A 52 -2.54 5.15 -9.11
N GLY A 53 -2.29 4.03 -9.80
CA GLY A 53 -0.95 3.60 -10.24
C GLY A 53 -0.08 3.05 -9.11
N LEU A 54 -0.62 3.05 -7.88
CA LEU A 54 0.07 2.67 -6.67
C LEU A 54 -0.57 1.40 -6.11
N ARG A 55 0.25 0.54 -5.51
CA ARG A 55 -0.20 -0.62 -4.71
C ARG A 55 -0.05 -0.24 -3.26
N LEU A 56 -1.16 -0.21 -2.51
CA LEU A 56 -1.10 -0.08 -1.05
C LEU A 56 -0.38 -1.30 -0.46
N ARG A 57 0.60 -1.03 0.40
CA ARG A 57 1.22 -2.02 1.30
C ARG A 57 0.43 -2.11 2.60
N TRP A 58 0.66 -3.19 3.34
CA TRP A 58 -0.06 -3.56 4.55
C TRP A 58 -0.18 -2.44 5.60
N GLY A 59 0.85 -1.62 5.80
CA GLY A 59 0.81 -0.52 6.78
C GLY A 59 -0.35 0.45 6.55
N ARG A 60 -0.64 0.81 5.29
CA ARG A 60 -1.76 1.72 4.97
C ARG A 60 -3.10 0.99 4.95
N HIS A 61 -3.12 -0.32 4.69
CA HIS A 61 -4.32 -1.13 4.89
C HIS A 61 -4.75 -1.13 6.34
N PHE A 62 -3.80 -1.30 7.28
CA PHE A 62 -4.08 -1.29 8.71
C PHE A 62 -4.65 0.06 9.16
N LEU A 63 -4.04 1.18 8.75
CA LEU A 63 -4.60 2.51 9.05
C LEU A 63 -5.98 2.72 8.45
N ASN A 64 -6.21 2.31 7.20
CA ASN A 64 -7.53 2.44 6.58
C ASN A 64 -8.56 1.58 7.29
N TYR A 65 -8.17 0.39 7.74
CA TYR A 65 -9.03 -0.50 8.50
C TYR A 65 -9.34 0.06 9.89
N ALA A 66 -8.33 0.52 10.63
CA ALA A 66 -8.50 1.20 11.92
C ALA A 66 -9.38 2.45 11.80
N ARG A 67 -9.20 3.25 10.75
CA ARG A 67 -10.07 4.40 10.45
C ARG A 67 -11.50 4.02 10.08
N ARG A 68 -11.72 2.84 9.48
CA ARG A 68 -13.07 2.32 9.22
C ARG A 68 -13.73 1.90 10.53
N ILE A 69 -13.03 1.09 11.34
CA ILE A 69 -13.52 0.67 12.67
C ILE A 69 -13.87 1.87 13.54
N HIS A 70 -12.99 2.87 13.62
CA HIS A 70 -13.26 4.08 14.40
C HIS A 70 -14.50 4.83 13.87
N ARG A 71 -14.71 4.88 12.55
CA ARG A 71 -15.90 5.52 11.97
C ARG A 71 -17.18 4.73 12.27
N ASP A 72 -17.11 3.41 12.16
CA ASP A 72 -18.25 2.53 12.42
C ASP A 72 -18.63 2.53 13.91
N GLY A 73 -17.67 2.67 14.83
CA GLY A 73 -17.92 2.79 16.26
C GLY A 73 -18.42 4.18 16.71
N THR A 74 -18.32 5.20 15.85
CA THR A 74 -18.84 6.55 16.09
C THR A 74 -20.23 6.78 15.47
N ARG A 75 -20.90 5.73 14.98
CA ARG A 75 -22.23 5.81 14.35
C ARG A 75 -23.30 5.13 15.19
#